data_AF-A0AAD4SNL2-F1
#
_entry.id   AF-A0AAD4SNL2-F1
#
_cell.length_a   1.000
_cell.length_b   1.000
_cell.length_c   1.000
_cell.angle_alpha   90.00
_cell.angle_beta   90.00
_cell.angle_gamma   90.00
#
_symmetry.space_group_name_H-M   'P 1'
#
loop_
_entity.id
_entity.type
_entity.pdbx_description
1 polymer ?
#
loop_
_entity_poly.entity_id
_entity_poly.type
_entity_poly.pdbx_seq_one_letter_code
_entity_poly.pdbx_strand_id
1 'polypeptide(L)'
;MQNCQGNGRPDKEYESWRWKPSQCDLPRFDGKKFLELMRGKTLAFIGDSVARNQMESMLCLLWQVEVPKNHGNKHMQRWYFRSTSVMIVRIWSSWLVGRSAEPVDVAPASVVKLHLDSPDEDFFQYLPSFDVVVLSSGHWFAKQSVHMLNNEVVGGQLWWPDKSRPMKVNNIEAFVRAFSPDHYEGGAWNTGGSCTGKVKPATELVENGFTNIMHEKQVMGFKRAVEKSKNGSKLRLMDITEAFGYRHDGHPGPYRSPDPNKKQN
;
A
#
# COMPACT_ATOMS: atom_id res chain seq x y z
N MET A 1 -0.66 5.38 14.93
CA MET A 1 0.75 5.43 14.48
C MET A 1 1.52 4.29 15.11
N GLN A 2 2.38 3.64 14.32
CA GLN A 2 3.22 2.54 14.78
C GLN A 2 4.28 3.06 15.76
N ASN A 3 4.43 2.41 16.92
CA ASN A 3 5.42 2.79 17.94
C ASN A 3 6.16 1.54 18.45
N CYS A 4 7.11 1.02 17.67
CA CYS A 4 7.82 -0.21 18.02
C CYS A 4 8.61 -0.08 19.33
N GLN A 5 9.29 1.06 19.54
CA GLN A 5 10.03 1.33 20.78
C GLN A 5 9.12 1.38 22.00
N GLY A 6 7.99 2.11 21.90
CA GLY A 6 6.98 2.15 22.96
C GLY A 6 6.30 0.80 23.22
N ASN A 7 6.34 -0.11 22.25
CA ASN A 7 5.89 -1.49 22.38
C ASN A 7 7.00 -2.45 22.84
N GLY A 8 8.16 -1.94 23.25
CA GLY A 8 9.23 -2.75 23.85
C GLY A 8 10.31 -3.27 22.88
N ARG A 9 10.38 -2.76 21.64
CA ARG A 9 11.49 -3.11 20.72
C ARG A 9 12.82 -2.62 21.31
N PRO A 10 13.82 -3.51 21.55
CA PRO A 10 15.05 -3.13 22.24
C PRO A 10 16.10 -2.46 21.33
N ASP A 11 16.14 -2.82 20.05
CA ASP A 11 17.07 -2.27 19.06
C ASP A 11 16.54 -0.97 18.45
N LYS A 12 17.44 -0.03 18.06
CA LYS A 12 17.09 1.27 17.45
C LYS A 12 17.83 1.56 16.13
N GLU A 13 18.84 0.75 15.79
CA GLU A 13 19.73 1.02 14.66
C GLU A 13 18.97 1.05 13.32
N TYR A 14 17.84 0.32 13.20
CA TYR A 14 16.97 0.33 12.02
C TYR A 14 16.46 1.74 11.65
N GLU A 15 16.40 2.69 12.59
CA GLU A 15 15.95 4.07 12.37
C GLU A 15 17.04 4.97 11.77
N SER A 16 18.30 4.52 11.79
CA SER A 16 19.47 5.31 11.40
C SER A 16 19.88 5.12 9.92
N TRP A 17 19.16 4.27 9.18
CA TRP A 17 19.47 3.97 7.79
C TRP A 17 18.80 4.95 6.82
N ARG A 18 19.57 5.32 5.78
CA ARG A 18 19.12 6.18 4.70
C ARG A 18 19.45 5.56 3.36
N TRP A 19 18.46 5.52 2.46
CA TRP A 19 18.69 5.13 1.06
C TRP A 19 19.51 6.20 0.33
N LYS A 20 20.55 5.78 -0.38
CA LYS A 20 21.38 6.64 -1.24
C LYS A 20 21.24 6.16 -2.70
N PRO A 21 20.54 6.92 -3.56
CA PRO A 21 20.51 6.63 -4.99
C PRO A 21 21.90 6.69 -5.62
N SER A 22 22.11 5.95 -6.70
CA SER A 22 23.41 5.89 -7.39
C SER A 22 23.77 7.19 -8.12
N GLN A 23 22.77 7.93 -8.60
CA GLN A 23 22.97 9.08 -9.49
C GLN A 23 22.82 10.45 -8.79
N CYS A 24 22.38 10.48 -7.53
CA CYS A 24 22.18 11.74 -6.82
C CYS A 24 22.16 11.56 -5.31
N ASP A 25 22.43 12.66 -4.60
CA ASP A 25 22.14 12.75 -3.18
C ASP A 25 20.70 13.24 -2.98
N LEU A 26 19.91 12.47 -2.24
CA LEU A 26 18.59 12.94 -1.82
C LEU A 26 18.78 14.11 -0.85
N PRO A 27 18.01 15.21 -0.98
CA PRO A 27 17.99 16.25 0.05
C PRO A 27 17.35 15.71 1.33
N ARG A 28 17.74 16.27 2.48
CA ARG A 28 17.02 16.00 3.74
C ARG A 28 15.58 16.52 3.58
N PHE A 29 14.61 15.75 4.08
CA PHE A 29 13.22 16.18 4.07
C PHE A 29 13.05 17.43 4.94
N ASP A 30 12.39 18.44 4.39
CA ASP A 30 12.05 19.69 5.07
C ASP A 30 10.51 19.81 5.08
N GLY A 31 9.93 19.63 6.28
CA GLY A 31 8.48 19.66 6.46
C GLY A 31 7.86 21.03 6.17
N LYS A 32 8.58 22.13 6.45
CA LYS A 32 8.08 23.48 6.21
C LYS A 32 8.04 23.73 4.71
N LYS A 33 9.12 23.41 4.00
CA LYS A 33 9.17 23.51 2.53
C LYS A 33 8.10 22.65 1.87
N PHE A 34 7.87 21.43 2.38
CA PHE A 34 6.79 20.57 1.89
C PHE A 34 5.41 21.22 2.05
N LEU A 35 5.08 21.72 3.24
CA LEU A 35 3.79 22.36 3.51
C LEU A 35 3.58 23.61 2.66
N GLU A 36 4.64 24.39 2.40
CA GLU A 36 4.57 25.53 1.48
C GLU A 36 4.34 25.10 0.03
N LEU A 37 5.02 24.06 -0.45
CA LEU A 37 4.82 23.52 -1.80
C LEU A 37 3.40 22.96 -2.00
N MET A 38 2.80 22.44 -0.93
CA MET A 38 1.45 21.90 -0.91
C MET A 38 0.39 22.92 -0.50
N ARG A 39 0.74 24.20 -0.31
CA ARG A 39 -0.18 25.23 0.17
C ARG A 39 -1.49 25.25 -0.62
N GLY A 40 -2.61 25.14 0.09
CA GLY A 40 -3.96 25.10 -0.48
C GLY A 40 -4.32 23.80 -1.23
N LYS A 41 -3.47 22.77 -1.18
CA LYS A 41 -3.63 21.51 -1.93
C LYS A 41 -4.06 20.35 -1.05
N THR A 42 -4.65 19.35 -1.69
CA THR A 42 -5.03 18.08 -1.09
C THR A 42 -4.16 16.93 -1.60
N LEU A 43 -3.49 16.24 -0.68
CA LEU A 43 -2.74 15.00 -0.91
C LEU A 43 -3.55 13.81 -0.39
N ALA A 44 -3.91 12.87 -1.26
CA ALA A 44 -4.63 11.66 -0.88
C ALA A 44 -3.73 10.42 -0.92
N PHE A 45 -3.70 9.66 0.18
CA PHE A 45 -3.17 8.31 0.23
C PHE A 45 -4.33 7.32 0.18
N ILE A 46 -4.41 6.52 -0.88
CA ILE A 46 -5.52 5.63 -1.17
C ILE A 46 -4.97 4.22 -1.26
N GLY A 47 -5.49 3.31 -0.43
CA GLY A 47 -4.95 1.96 -0.44
C GLY A 47 -5.21 1.12 0.79
N ASP A 48 -4.34 0.12 0.92
CA ASP A 48 -4.29 -0.80 2.06
C ASP A 48 -3.53 -0.21 3.28
N SER A 49 -3.12 -1.09 4.20
CA SER A 49 -2.38 -0.71 5.40
C SER A 49 -1.03 -0.07 5.10
N VAL A 50 -0.43 -0.32 3.94
CA VAL A 50 0.88 0.22 3.57
C VAL A 50 0.75 1.66 3.05
N ALA A 51 -0.36 2.00 2.38
CA ALA A 51 -0.73 3.41 2.12
C ALA A 51 -0.89 4.17 3.43
N ARG A 52 -1.63 3.59 4.39
CA ARG A 52 -1.81 4.18 5.73
C ARG A 52 -0.46 4.39 6.43
N ASN A 53 0.43 3.40 6.42
CA ASN A 53 1.74 3.52 7.07
C ASN A 53 2.59 4.65 6.45
N GLN A 54 2.55 4.82 5.12
CA GLN A 54 3.26 5.92 4.46
C GLN A 54 2.67 7.28 4.83
N MET A 55 1.33 7.38 4.87
CA MET A 55 0.64 8.59 5.30
C MET A 55 0.97 8.95 6.75
N GLU A 56 0.93 7.98 7.66
CA GLU A 56 1.27 8.17 9.07
C GLU A 56 2.75 8.60 9.24
N SER A 57 3.67 8.02 8.47
CA SER A 57 5.07 8.44 8.44
C SER A 57 5.22 9.90 8.01
N MET A 58 4.53 10.32 6.95
CA MET A 58 4.50 11.71 6.50
C MET A 58 3.91 12.64 7.58
N LEU A 59 2.81 12.25 8.23
CA LEU A 59 2.24 13.04 9.32
C LEU A 59 3.24 13.24 10.46
N CYS A 60 3.97 12.21 10.89
CA CYS A 60 5.00 12.35 11.93
C CYS A 60 6.08 13.37 11.56
N LEU A 61 6.53 13.37 10.30
CA LEU A 61 7.52 14.34 9.80
C LEU A 61 6.97 15.76 9.81
N LEU A 62 5.71 15.94 9.40
CA LEU A 62 5.07 17.25 9.33
C LEU A 62 4.60 17.79 10.68
N TRP A 63 4.31 16.90 11.64
CA TRP A 63 3.96 17.26 13.01
C TRP A 63 5.08 18.04 13.71
N GLN A 64 6.34 17.85 13.30
CA GLN A 64 7.47 18.66 13.77
C GLN A 64 7.35 20.15 13.40
N VAL A 65 6.46 20.50 12.47
CA VAL A 65 6.22 21.88 11.99
C VAL A 65 4.89 22.42 12.51
N GLU A 66 3.80 21.67 12.34
CA GLU A 66 2.46 22.05 12.79
C GLU A 66 1.66 20.79 13.15
N VAL A 67 0.91 20.83 14.26
CA VAL A 67 -0.02 19.77 14.64
C VAL A 67 -1.29 19.85 13.78
N PRO A 68 -1.55 18.88 12.88
CA PRO A 68 -2.77 18.91 12.08
C PRO A 68 -3.99 18.47 12.88
N LYS A 69 -5.17 18.91 12.45
CA LYS A 69 -6.46 18.44 13.01
C LYS A 69 -7.10 17.42 12.06
N ASN A 70 -7.56 16.29 12.60
CA ASN A 70 -8.34 15.34 11.81
C ASN A 70 -9.82 15.74 11.80
N HIS A 71 -10.34 16.08 10.62
CA HIS A 71 -11.75 16.40 10.39
C HIS A 71 -12.52 15.23 9.75
N GLY A 72 -11.88 14.08 9.60
CA GLY A 72 -12.44 12.89 8.99
C GLY A 72 -12.96 11.86 9.98
N ASN A 73 -13.26 10.67 9.46
CA ASN A 73 -13.69 9.50 10.23
C ASN A 73 -12.75 8.31 10.00
N LYS A 74 -13.11 7.13 10.53
CA LYS A 74 -12.30 5.91 10.41
C LYS A 74 -12.12 5.41 8.96
N HIS A 75 -13.09 5.67 8.09
CA HIS A 75 -13.08 5.27 6.69
C HIS A 75 -12.25 6.24 5.85
N MET A 76 -12.45 7.54 6.09
CA MET A 76 -11.78 8.63 5.41
C MET A 76 -11.25 9.65 6.41
N GLN A 77 -9.94 9.57 6.69
CA GLN A 77 -9.27 10.56 7.55
C GLN A 77 -8.94 11.81 6.74
N ARG A 78 -9.02 12.99 7.36
CA ARG A 78 -8.75 14.28 6.72
C ARG A 78 -7.95 15.15 7.66
N TRP A 79 -6.63 15.11 7.54
CA TRP A 79 -5.69 15.84 8.38
C TRP A 79 -5.42 17.23 7.78
N TYR A 80 -5.84 18.26 8.48
CA TYR A 80 -5.78 19.64 8.02
C TYR A 80 -4.69 20.44 8.76
N PHE A 81 -3.79 21.04 7.99
CA PHE A 81 -2.77 21.99 8.45
C PHE A 81 -3.29 23.40 8.19
N ARG A 82 -3.57 24.14 9.27
CA ARG A 82 -4.24 25.44 9.23
C ARG A 82 -3.34 26.52 8.64
N SER A 83 -2.03 26.49 8.89
CA SER A 83 -1.12 27.57 8.45
C SER A 83 -0.94 27.63 6.92
N THR A 84 -1.04 26.48 6.25
CA THR A 84 -0.84 26.33 4.81
C THR A 84 -2.10 25.90 4.06
N SER A 85 -3.21 25.68 4.76
CA SER A 85 -4.43 25.10 4.19
C SER A 85 -4.17 23.79 3.43
N VAL A 86 -3.17 23.01 3.87
CA VAL A 86 -2.88 21.68 3.31
C VAL A 86 -3.84 20.66 3.90
N MET A 87 -4.39 19.80 3.05
CA MET A 87 -5.18 18.65 3.50
C MET A 87 -4.49 17.34 3.10
N ILE A 88 -4.24 16.47 4.07
CA ILE A 88 -3.78 15.11 3.85
C ILE A 88 -4.93 14.14 4.13
N VAL A 89 -5.35 13.41 3.11
CA VAL A 89 -6.46 12.48 3.16
C VAL A 89 -5.94 11.05 3.17
N ARG A 90 -6.56 10.18 3.95
CA ARG A 90 -6.39 8.72 3.82
C ARG A 90 -7.73 8.09 3.53
N ILE A 91 -7.77 7.25 2.49
CA ILE A 91 -8.94 6.46 2.10
C ILE A 91 -8.54 4.98 2.08
N TRP A 92 -9.34 4.13 2.72
CA TRP A 92 -9.14 2.70 2.63
C TRP A 92 -9.71 2.17 1.32
N SER A 93 -8.86 1.55 0.51
CA SER A 93 -9.29 0.75 -0.63
C SER A 93 -8.25 -0.32 -0.90
N SER A 94 -8.53 -1.54 -0.42
CA SER A 94 -7.53 -2.62 -0.38
C SER A 94 -7.09 -3.11 -1.76
N TRP A 95 -8.01 -3.15 -2.73
CA TRP A 95 -7.77 -3.60 -4.11
C TRP A 95 -7.92 -2.51 -5.17
N LEU A 96 -8.42 -1.31 -4.80
CA LEU A 96 -8.64 -0.15 -5.69
C LEU A 96 -9.73 -0.32 -6.75
N VAL A 97 -10.27 -1.53 -6.87
CA VAL A 97 -11.37 -1.89 -7.75
C VAL A 97 -12.64 -2.13 -6.94
N GLY A 98 -13.78 -2.04 -7.63
CA GLY A 98 -15.09 -2.30 -7.06
C GLY A 98 -15.14 -3.69 -6.44
N ARG A 99 -15.90 -3.82 -5.35
CA ARG A 99 -16.01 -5.06 -4.58
C ARG A 99 -17.44 -5.37 -4.20
N SER A 100 -17.78 -6.66 -4.17
CA SER A 100 -19.07 -7.13 -3.66
C SER A 100 -18.91 -8.41 -2.84
N ALA A 101 -19.85 -8.60 -1.91
CA ALA A 101 -19.95 -9.80 -1.09
C ALA A 101 -21.11 -10.70 -1.52
N GLU A 102 -21.97 -10.26 -2.45
CA GLU A 102 -23.13 -11.05 -2.86
C GLU A 102 -22.69 -12.35 -3.57
N PRO A 103 -23.43 -13.46 -3.39
CA PRO A 103 -23.22 -14.67 -4.17
C PRO A 103 -23.39 -14.39 -5.68
N VAL A 104 -22.50 -14.95 -6.50
CA VAL A 104 -22.60 -14.87 -7.96
C VAL A 104 -22.22 -16.22 -8.53
N ASP A 105 -23.13 -16.85 -9.28
CA ASP A 105 -22.94 -18.20 -9.83
C ASP A 105 -22.47 -19.20 -8.74
N VAL A 106 -21.34 -19.87 -8.95
CA VAL A 106 -20.72 -20.82 -8.00
C VAL A 106 -19.92 -20.13 -6.88
N ALA A 107 -19.81 -18.80 -6.88
CA ALA A 107 -19.00 -18.05 -5.93
C ALA A 107 -19.80 -17.66 -4.66
N PRO A 108 -19.47 -18.22 -3.48
CA PRO A 108 -20.21 -17.98 -2.25
C PRO A 108 -19.96 -16.58 -1.67
N ALA A 109 -20.84 -16.11 -0.79
CA ALA A 109 -20.72 -14.79 -0.14
C ALA A 109 -19.46 -14.63 0.73
N SER A 110 -18.85 -15.74 1.16
CA SER A 110 -17.62 -15.74 1.97
C SER A 110 -16.37 -15.33 1.19
N VAL A 111 -16.41 -15.34 -0.15
CA VAL A 111 -15.30 -14.93 -1.01
C VAL A 111 -15.66 -13.61 -1.69
N VAL A 112 -14.77 -12.62 -1.54
CA VAL A 112 -14.94 -11.29 -2.14
C VAL A 112 -14.88 -11.38 -3.66
N LYS A 113 -15.75 -10.64 -4.35
CA LYS A 113 -15.71 -10.45 -5.80
C LYS A 113 -15.06 -9.11 -6.09
N LEU A 114 -14.03 -9.12 -6.93
CA LEU A 114 -13.33 -7.94 -7.42
C LEU A 114 -13.79 -7.65 -8.84
N HIS A 115 -14.38 -6.48 -9.07
CA HIS A 115 -14.89 -6.03 -10.36
C HIS A 115 -13.80 -5.28 -11.11
N LEU A 116 -13.09 -5.99 -12.02
CA LEU A 116 -11.87 -5.49 -12.66
C LEU A 116 -12.11 -4.33 -13.66
N ASP A 117 -13.36 -4.14 -14.06
CA ASP A 117 -13.88 -3.08 -14.93
C ASP A 117 -14.41 -1.86 -14.18
N SER A 118 -14.47 -1.92 -12.84
CA SER A 118 -15.05 -0.86 -12.02
C SER A 118 -14.05 -0.39 -10.96
N PRO A 119 -13.83 0.93 -10.79
CA PRO A 119 -13.02 1.45 -9.69
C PRO A 119 -13.76 1.31 -8.35
N ASP A 120 -13.03 1.40 -7.25
CA ASP A 120 -13.66 1.49 -5.93
C ASP A 120 -14.30 2.87 -5.72
N GLU A 121 -15.64 2.90 -5.67
CA GLU A 121 -16.45 4.11 -5.50
C GLU A 121 -16.16 4.84 -4.17
N ASP A 122 -15.60 4.15 -3.17
CA ASP A 122 -15.20 4.75 -1.88
C ASP A 122 -14.18 5.89 -2.07
N PHE A 123 -13.39 5.87 -3.15
CA PHE A 123 -12.46 6.95 -3.47
C PHE A 123 -12.69 7.60 -4.84
N PHE A 124 -13.24 6.87 -5.81
CA PHE A 124 -13.31 7.32 -7.20
C PHE A 124 -14.08 8.64 -7.33
N GLN A 125 -15.21 8.77 -6.63
CA GLN A 125 -16.02 10.00 -6.57
C GLN A 125 -15.25 11.24 -6.06
N TYR A 126 -14.18 11.04 -5.27
CA TYR A 126 -13.39 12.13 -4.70
C TYR A 126 -12.13 12.46 -5.51
N LEU A 127 -11.74 11.64 -6.50
CA LEU A 127 -10.53 11.87 -7.29
C LEU A 127 -10.43 13.28 -7.88
N PRO A 128 -11.51 13.90 -8.42
CA PRO A 128 -11.43 15.25 -8.96
C PRO A 128 -11.10 16.33 -7.91
N SER A 129 -11.26 16.03 -6.61
CA SER A 129 -10.98 16.96 -5.51
C SER A 129 -9.55 16.89 -4.99
N PHE A 130 -8.69 16.03 -5.55
CA PHE A 130 -7.32 15.82 -5.09
C PHE A 130 -6.30 16.42 -6.07
N ASP A 131 -5.31 17.12 -5.53
CA ASP A 131 -4.20 17.67 -6.31
C ASP A 131 -3.08 16.65 -6.51
N VAL A 132 -2.87 15.80 -5.51
CA VAL A 132 -1.85 14.74 -5.53
C VAL A 132 -2.45 13.46 -4.98
N VAL A 133 -2.27 12.35 -5.69
CA VAL A 133 -2.76 11.04 -5.27
C VAL A 133 -1.60 10.05 -5.21
N VAL A 134 -1.47 9.39 -4.06
CA VAL A 134 -0.60 8.25 -3.84
C VAL A 134 -1.49 7.03 -3.68
N LEU A 135 -1.58 6.23 -4.73
CA LEU A 135 -2.21 4.92 -4.65
C LEU A 135 -1.21 3.94 -3.99
N SER A 136 -1.69 2.95 -3.22
CA SER A 136 -0.90 1.80 -2.73
C SER A 136 -1.79 0.55 -2.60
N SER A 137 -1.45 -0.55 -3.26
CA SER A 137 -2.18 -1.83 -3.16
C SER A 137 -1.26 -2.98 -3.54
N GLY A 138 -1.58 -4.18 -3.10
CA GLY A 138 -0.82 -5.38 -3.43
C GLY A 138 -1.00 -6.52 -2.43
N HIS A 139 -0.91 -6.22 -1.13
CA HIS A 139 -0.91 -7.25 -0.08
C HIS A 139 -2.23 -8.02 -0.01
N TRP A 140 -3.33 -7.36 -0.33
CA TRP A 140 -4.66 -7.96 -0.32
C TRP A 140 -4.90 -8.92 -1.49
N PHE A 141 -4.09 -8.87 -2.55
CA PHE A 141 -4.10 -9.87 -3.62
C PHE A 141 -3.50 -11.23 -3.20
N ALA A 142 -3.00 -11.37 -1.96
CA ALA A 142 -2.70 -12.68 -1.38
C ALA A 142 -3.96 -13.36 -0.79
N LYS A 143 -5.07 -12.64 -0.59
CA LYS A 143 -6.31 -13.20 -0.07
C LYS A 143 -7.12 -13.87 -1.16
N GLN A 144 -7.97 -14.80 -0.73
CA GLN A 144 -8.93 -15.45 -1.60
C GLN A 144 -9.91 -14.44 -2.22
N SER A 145 -10.04 -14.44 -3.54
CA SER A 145 -10.95 -13.54 -4.27
C SER A 145 -11.43 -14.15 -5.58
N VAL A 146 -12.60 -13.71 -6.03
CA VAL A 146 -13.16 -13.98 -7.36
C VAL A 146 -12.96 -12.76 -8.23
N HIS A 147 -12.58 -12.95 -9.49
CA HIS A 147 -12.42 -11.87 -10.46
C HIS A 147 -13.64 -11.81 -11.37
N MET A 148 -14.26 -10.65 -11.39
CA MET A 148 -15.42 -10.32 -12.19
C MET A 148 -15.01 -9.35 -13.31
N LEU A 149 -15.55 -9.57 -14.50
CA LEU A 149 -15.44 -8.63 -15.62
C LEU A 149 -16.77 -8.62 -16.36
N ASN A 150 -17.39 -7.46 -16.53
CA ASN A 150 -18.74 -7.32 -17.12
C ASN A 150 -19.76 -8.26 -16.47
N ASN A 151 -19.74 -8.38 -15.14
CA ASN A 151 -20.56 -9.30 -14.34
C ASN A 151 -20.36 -10.82 -14.61
N GLU A 152 -19.31 -11.22 -15.32
CA GLU A 152 -18.94 -12.63 -15.48
C GLU A 152 -17.75 -13.02 -14.59
N VAL A 153 -17.77 -14.25 -14.07
CA VAL A 153 -16.61 -14.85 -13.40
C VAL A 153 -15.53 -15.16 -14.45
N VAL A 154 -14.39 -14.48 -14.35
CA VAL A 154 -13.26 -14.64 -15.29
C VAL A 154 -12.04 -15.30 -14.67
N GLY A 155 -11.98 -15.40 -13.35
CA GLY A 155 -10.86 -16.01 -12.64
C GLY A 155 -11.00 -15.88 -11.12
N GLY A 156 -9.94 -16.17 -10.40
CA GLY A 156 -9.86 -15.92 -8.97
C GLY A 156 -8.47 -16.17 -8.40
N GLN A 157 -8.22 -15.61 -7.23
CA GLN A 157 -7.01 -15.85 -6.43
C GLN A 157 -7.35 -16.87 -5.35
N LEU A 158 -6.56 -17.96 -5.25
CA LEU A 158 -6.78 -19.07 -4.30
C LEU A 158 -8.24 -19.60 -4.34
N TRP A 159 -8.94 -19.38 -5.45
CA TRP A 159 -10.32 -19.73 -5.66
C TRP A 159 -10.54 -20.01 -7.15
N TRP A 160 -10.82 -21.27 -7.47
CA TRP A 160 -11.32 -21.68 -8.77
C TRP A 160 -12.03 -23.03 -8.60
N PRO A 161 -13.37 -23.06 -8.70
CA PRO A 161 -14.15 -24.24 -8.33
C PRO A 161 -14.07 -25.36 -9.38
N ASP A 162 -13.86 -25.02 -10.65
CA ASP A 162 -13.77 -25.99 -11.75
C ASP A 162 -12.39 -25.98 -12.40
N LYS A 163 -11.47 -26.80 -11.88
CA LYS A 163 -10.10 -26.93 -12.42
C LYS A 163 -10.03 -27.52 -13.84
N SER A 164 -11.13 -28.06 -14.37
CA SER A 164 -11.18 -28.56 -15.75
C SER A 164 -11.33 -27.43 -16.78
N ARG A 165 -11.77 -26.23 -16.35
CA ARG A 165 -11.90 -25.04 -17.19
C ARG A 165 -10.74 -24.08 -16.97
N PRO A 166 -10.11 -23.56 -18.05
CA PRO A 166 -9.09 -22.53 -17.89
C PRO A 166 -9.72 -21.22 -17.40
N MET A 167 -9.01 -20.51 -16.52
CA MET A 167 -9.38 -19.14 -16.16
C MET A 167 -9.24 -18.23 -17.38
N LYS A 168 -10.23 -17.36 -17.63
CA LYS A 168 -10.15 -16.32 -18.68
C LYS A 168 -9.12 -15.25 -18.32
N VAL A 169 -8.97 -14.95 -17.02
CA VAL A 169 -7.98 -14.02 -16.46
C VAL A 169 -7.18 -14.76 -15.38
N ASN A 170 -5.94 -15.13 -15.68
CA ASN A 170 -5.04 -15.81 -14.75
C ASN A 170 -4.09 -14.86 -14.00
N ASN A 171 -4.06 -13.57 -14.36
CA ASN A 171 -3.16 -12.56 -13.80
C ASN A 171 -3.86 -11.20 -13.81
N ILE A 172 -4.00 -10.58 -12.64
CA ILE A 172 -4.58 -9.23 -12.53
C ILE A 172 -3.50 -8.20 -12.88
N GLU A 173 -3.85 -7.25 -13.75
CA GLU A 173 -3.08 -6.04 -13.98
C GLU A 173 -3.79 -4.87 -13.28
N ALA A 174 -3.13 -4.27 -12.28
CA ALA A 174 -3.59 -3.04 -11.62
C ALA A 174 -2.37 -2.17 -11.24
N PHE A 175 -2.47 -0.83 -11.39
CA PHE A 175 -1.33 0.10 -11.48
C PHE A 175 -1.23 1.06 -10.30
N VAL A 176 -0.12 1.02 -9.54
CA VAL A 176 0.04 1.77 -8.28
C VAL A 176 1.53 1.79 -7.83
N ARG A 177 1.90 2.67 -6.86
CA ARG A 177 3.14 2.57 -6.04
C ARG A 177 3.62 1.12 -5.95
N ALA A 178 4.90 0.92 -6.25
CA ALA A 178 5.48 -0.41 -6.30
C ALA A 178 5.35 -1.15 -4.95
N PHE A 179 5.28 -2.47 -5.03
CA PHE A 179 4.98 -3.37 -3.94
C PHE A 179 5.97 -3.17 -2.79
N SER A 180 5.45 -3.03 -1.57
CA SER A 180 6.30 -3.04 -0.38
C SER A 180 6.61 -4.49 -0.04
N PRO A 181 7.87 -4.96 -0.09
CA PRO A 181 8.21 -6.34 0.16
C PRO A 181 7.83 -6.80 1.58
N ASP A 182 7.49 -8.07 1.69
CA ASP A 182 7.45 -8.76 2.96
C ASP A 182 8.70 -9.64 3.15
N HIS A 183 8.99 -9.97 4.41
CA HIS A 183 10.19 -10.72 4.79
C HIS A 183 9.82 -11.86 5.75
N TYR A 184 8.68 -12.51 5.49
CA TYR A 184 8.22 -13.63 6.30
C TYR A 184 8.97 -14.91 5.95
N GLU A 185 9.40 -15.61 6.98
CA GLU A 185 9.99 -16.95 6.93
C GLU A 185 8.97 -17.95 7.50
N GLY A 186 8.92 -19.17 6.94
CA GLY A 186 8.01 -20.23 7.42
C GLY A 186 6.52 -20.05 7.07
N GLY A 187 6.16 -19.07 6.22
CA GLY A 187 4.80 -18.81 5.78
C GLY A 187 4.63 -17.37 5.26
N ALA A 188 3.43 -17.02 4.80
CA ALA A 188 3.07 -15.64 4.46
C ALA A 188 2.51 -14.90 5.68
N TRP A 189 2.29 -13.59 5.53
CA TRP A 189 1.74 -12.74 6.58
C TRP A 189 0.40 -13.23 7.16
N ASN A 190 -0.39 -13.95 6.35
CA ASN A 190 -1.71 -14.47 6.69
C ASN A 190 -1.74 -15.99 6.94
N THR A 191 -0.60 -16.68 6.83
CA THR A 191 -0.51 -18.14 6.96
C THR A 191 0.51 -18.60 8.00
N GLY A 192 0.90 -17.71 8.92
CA GLY A 192 1.74 -18.05 10.07
C GLY A 192 3.25 -17.80 9.90
N GLY A 193 3.66 -17.05 8.87
CA GLY A 193 5.06 -16.64 8.72
C GLY A 193 5.53 -15.70 9.83
N SER A 194 6.85 -15.61 10.04
CA SER A 194 7.49 -14.68 10.98
C SER A 194 8.63 -13.89 10.34
N CYS A 195 8.84 -12.65 10.79
CA CYS A 195 9.99 -11.80 10.41
C CYS A 195 10.82 -11.37 11.64
N THR A 196 10.82 -12.18 12.70
CA THR A 196 11.50 -11.89 13.98
C THR A 196 13.02 -11.97 13.88
N GLY A 197 13.72 -11.19 14.72
CA GLY A 197 15.17 -11.32 14.94
C GLY A 197 16.05 -10.59 13.92
N LYS A 198 15.48 -9.83 12.97
CA LYS A 198 16.24 -8.99 12.03
C LYS A 198 16.43 -7.59 12.63
N VAL A 199 17.68 -7.20 12.89
CA VAL A 199 18.03 -5.93 13.58
C VAL A 199 18.90 -4.99 12.74
N LYS A 200 19.40 -5.47 11.60
CA LYS A 200 20.19 -4.71 10.61
C LYS A 200 19.65 -4.99 9.22
N PRO A 201 19.85 -4.09 8.23
CA PRO A 201 19.51 -4.38 6.85
C PRO A 201 20.19 -5.65 6.35
N ALA A 202 19.57 -6.30 5.37
CA ALA A 202 20.14 -7.44 4.69
C ALA A 202 21.37 -7.01 3.88
N THR A 203 22.38 -7.87 3.83
CA THR A 203 23.56 -7.67 2.98
C THR A 203 23.30 -8.01 1.52
N GLU A 204 22.30 -8.85 1.26
CA GLU A 204 21.84 -9.26 -0.06
C GLU A 204 20.35 -8.92 -0.19
N LEU A 205 19.90 -8.70 -1.43
CA LEU A 205 18.50 -8.38 -1.69
C LEU A 205 17.62 -9.57 -1.28
N VAL A 206 16.67 -9.35 -0.37
CA VAL A 206 15.71 -10.37 0.01
C VAL A 206 14.52 -10.31 -0.95
N GLU A 207 14.34 -11.40 -1.70
CA GLU A 207 13.26 -11.52 -2.68
C GLU A 207 12.35 -12.70 -2.35
N ASN A 208 11.08 -12.59 -2.78
CA ASN A 208 10.16 -13.72 -2.77
C ASN A 208 9.26 -13.69 -4.00
N GLY A 209 8.73 -14.85 -4.39
CA GLY A 209 7.97 -15.00 -5.64
C GLY A 209 6.75 -14.07 -5.72
N PHE A 210 6.05 -13.85 -4.60
CA PHE A 210 4.90 -12.96 -4.58
C PHE A 210 5.30 -11.49 -4.78
N THR A 211 6.33 -11.03 -4.07
CA THR A 211 6.92 -9.69 -4.25
C THR A 211 7.31 -9.45 -5.70
N ASN A 212 8.03 -10.39 -6.32
CA ASN A 212 8.54 -10.24 -7.67
C ASN A 212 7.41 -10.19 -8.70
N ILE A 213 6.42 -11.08 -8.58
CA ILE A 213 5.23 -11.07 -9.46
C ILE A 213 4.47 -9.76 -9.30
N MET A 214 4.21 -9.31 -8.06
CA MET A 214 3.46 -8.08 -7.81
C MET A 214 4.17 -6.84 -8.35
N HIS A 215 5.48 -6.74 -8.12
CA HIS A 215 6.30 -5.64 -8.64
C HIS A 215 6.30 -5.62 -10.16
N GLU A 216 6.53 -6.76 -10.80
CA GLU A 216 6.51 -6.88 -12.27
C GLU A 216 5.17 -6.42 -12.85
N LYS A 217 4.04 -6.90 -12.30
CA LYS A 217 2.68 -6.53 -12.76
C LYS A 217 2.41 -5.04 -12.58
N GLN A 218 2.84 -4.46 -11.46
CA GLN A 218 2.67 -3.02 -11.19
C GLN A 218 3.53 -2.15 -12.12
N VAL A 219 4.78 -2.54 -12.38
CA VAL A 219 5.68 -1.81 -13.29
C VAL A 219 5.20 -1.89 -14.73
N MET A 220 4.90 -3.10 -15.23
CA MET A 220 4.32 -3.29 -16.57
C MET A 220 3.06 -2.48 -16.73
N GLY A 221 2.24 -2.52 -15.69
CA GLY A 221 1.00 -1.84 -15.69
C GLY A 221 1.10 -0.32 -15.68
N PHE A 222 1.97 0.23 -14.85
CA PHE A 222 2.29 1.66 -14.86
C PHE A 222 2.75 2.12 -16.25
N LYS A 223 3.62 1.35 -16.92
CA LYS A 223 4.06 1.65 -18.30
C LYS A 223 2.88 1.76 -19.27
N ARG A 224 1.95 0.80 -19.24
CA ARG A 224 0.73 0.84 -20.06
C ARG A 224 -0.17 2.04 -19.73
N ALA A 225 -0.28 2.40 -18.46
CA ALA A 225 -1.04 3.58 -18.04
C ALA A 225 -0.46 4.88 -18.58
N VAL A 226 0.87 5.01 -18.55
CA VAL A 226 1.59 6.16 -19.11
C VAL A 226 1.39 6.26 -20.62
N GLU A 227 1.51 5.15 -21.36
CA GLU A 227 1.27 5.10 -22.80
C GLU A 227 -0.15 5.50 -23.20
N LYS A 228 -1.15 5.09 -22.40
CA LYS A 228 -2.56 5.42 -22.63
C LYS A 228 -2.97 6.80 -22.10
N SER A 229 -2.12 7.46 -21.31
CA SER A 229 -2.45 8.76 -20.71
C SER A 229 -2.49 9.84 -21.78
N LYS A 230 -3.70 10.28 -22.14
CA LYS A 230 -3.92 11.33 -23.15
C LYS A 230 -4.00 12.75 -22.56
N ASN A 231 -3.98 12.90 -21.23
CA ASN A 231 -4.25 14.16 -20.53
C ASN A 231 -3.08 14.63 -19.62
N GLY A 232 -3.09 15.91 -19.25
CA GLY A 232 -2.05 16.63 -18.48
C GLY A 232 -1.73 16.15 -17.05
N SER A 233 -2.24 15.00 -16.63
CA SER A 233 -1.89 14.37 -15.35
C SER A 233 -0.48 13.76 -15.43
N LYS A 234 0.40 14.17 -14.51
CA LYS A 234 1.77 13.64 -14.43
C LYS A 234 1.80 12.36 -13.59
N LEU A 235 1.75 11.20 -14.27
CA LEU A 235 1.94 9.90 -13.63
C LEU A 235 3.42 9.67 -13.32
N ARG A 236 3.72 9.24 -12.09
CA ARG A 236 5.07 8.87 -11.64
C ARG A 236 5.01 7.57 -10.85
N LEU A 237 5.97 6.69 -11.09
CA LEU A 237 6.16 5.49 -10.29
C LEU A 237 7.15 5.81 -9.16
N MET A 238 6.70 5.63 -7.92
CA MET A 238 7.59 5.57 -6.77
C MET A 238 7.98 4.10 -6.58
N ASP A 239 9.06 3.69 -7.26
CA ASP A 239 9.59 2.33 -7.15
C ASP A 239 10.40 2.19 -5.86
N ILE A 240 9.90 1.35 -4.94
CA ILE A 240 10.46 1.15 -3.61
C ILE A 240 10.86 -0.29 -3.36
N THR A 241 10.52 -1.22 -4.27
CA THR A 241 10.56 -2.66 -4.02
C THR A 241 11.98 -3.09 -3.67
N GLU A 242 12.94 -2.76 -4.52
CA GLU A 242 14.34 -3.12 -4.33
C GLU A 242 14.92 -2.50 -3.04
N ALA A 243 14.75 -1.18 -2.87
CA ALA A 243 15.27 -0.47 -1.71
C ALA A 243 14.73 -1.04 -0.39
N PHE A 244 13.47 -1.50 -0.38
CA PHE A 244 12.85 -2.08 0.81
C PHE A 244 13.13 -3.59 0.95
N GLY A 245 13.56 -4.29 -0.10
CA GLY A 245 14.00 -5.69 -0.02
C GLY A 245 15.27 -5.88 0.82
N TYR A 246 16.05 -4.81 1.02
CA TYR A 246 17.15 -4.81 2.01
C TYR A 246 16.68 -4.55 3.44
N ARG A 247 15.44 -4.10 3.65
CA ARG A 247 14.96 -3.56 4.93
C ARG A 247 14.15 -4.55 5.75
N HIS A 248 14.67 -5.77 5.87
CA HIS A 248 14.05 -6.79 6.74
C HIS A 248 14.02 -6.39 8.22
N ASP A 249 14.92 -5.50 8.65
CA ASP A 249 14.97 -4.85 9.97
C ASP A 249 13.87 -3.82 10.19
N GLY A 250 13.32 -3.26 9.09
CA GLY A 250 12.30 -2.22 9.12
C GLY A 250 10.91 -2.73 9.50
N HIS A 251 10.71 -4.06 9.57
CA HIS A 251 9.43 -4.62 10.00
C HIS A 251 9.21 -4.40 11.50
N PRO A 252 7.96 -4.15 11.93
CA PRO A 252 7.65 -4.01 13.35
C PRO A 252 7.81 -5.33 14.12
N GLY A 253 7.76 -6.49 13.43
CA GLY A 253 7.83 -7.80 14.05
C GLY A 253 6.81 -7.97 15.18
N PRO A 254 7.20 -8.53 16.35
CA PRO A 254 6.30 -8.72 17.49
C PRO A 254 5.90 -7.38 18.14
N TYR A 255 6.63 -6.31 17.87
CA TYR A 255 6.42 -4.99 18.45
C TYR A 255 5.35 -4.16 17.73
N ARG A 256 4.40 -4.84 17.05
CA ARG A 256 3.19 -4.22 16.49
C ARG A 256 2.23 -3.73 17.58
N SER A 257 2.24 -4.40 18.73
CA SER A 257 1.34 -4.20 19.87
C SER A 257 2.16 -4.19 21.17
N PRO A 258 1.72 -3.48 22.23
CA PRO A 258 2.32 -3.59 23.57
C PRO A 258 2.20 -5.00 24.17
N ASP A 259 1.18 -5.75 23.73
CA ASP A 259 0.99 -7.15 24.12
C ASP A 259 1.84 -8.06 23.19
N PRO A 260 2.93 -8.67 23.71
CA PRO A 260 3.82 -9.53 22.92
C PRO A 260 3.17 -10.86 22.51
N ASN A 261 2.05 -11.24 23.15
CA ASN A 261 1.32 -12.48 22.85
C ASN A 261 0.16 -12.26 21.86
N LYS A 262 -0.09 -11.01 21.47
CA LYS A 262 -1.14 -10.70 20.50
C LYS A 262 -0.77 -11.28 19.15
N LYS A 263 -1.55 -12.27 18.69
CA LYS A 263 -1.38 -12.86 17.36
C LYS A 263 -1.37 -11.76 16.30
N GLN A 264 -0.35 -11.80 15.45
CA GLN A 264 -0.25 -10.96 14.26
C GLN A 264 -1.21 -11.54 13.21
N ASN A 265 -2.48 -11.13 13.24
CA ASN A 265 -3.47 -11.46 12.20
C ASN A 265 -3.39 -10.47 11.03
#